data_AF-A0A1T4Y6B1-F1
#
_entry.id   AF-A0A1T4Y6B1-F1
#
_cell.length_a   1.000
_cell.length_b   1.000
_cell.length_c   1.000
_cell.angle_alpha   90.00
_cell.angle_beta   90.00
_cell.angle_gamma   90.00
#
_symmetry.space_group_name_H-M   'P 1'
#
loop_
_entity.id
_entity.type
_entity.pdbx_description
1 polymer ?
#
loop_
_entity_poly.entity_id
_entity_poly.type
_entity_poly.pdbx_seq_one_letter_code
_entity_poly.pdbx_strand_id
1 'polypeptide(L)' 'MNKTLEISAMQYDFHTLLKVSDICGLTGEIGFHDTDTGYLVSFPDDDGKAEQRMAEYKKRLVDLENNIWNR' A
#
# COMPACT_ATOMS: atom_id res chain seq x y z
N MET A 1 0.22 15.03 -10.13
CA MET A 1 1.25 14.00 -10.40
C MET A 1 0.97 12.89 -9.41
N ASN A 2 1.03 11.61 -9.81
CA ASN A 2 0.82 10.51 -8.88
C ASN A 2 1.80 10.60 -7.71
N LYS A 3 1.34 10.19 -6.52
CA LYS A 3 2.20 10.09 -5.33
C LYS A 3 2.69 8.67 -5.17
N THR A 4 3.88 8.49 -4.63
CA THR A 4 4.49 7.18 -4.49
C THR A 4 4.82 6.86 -3.04
N LEU A 5 4.66 5.60 -2.67
CA LEU A 5 5.04 5.02 -1.39
C LEU A 5 6.02 3.87 -1.64
N GLU A 6 7.23 3.99 -1.11
CA GLU A 6 8.18 2.87 -1.10
C GLU A 6 7.91 1.98 0.11
N ILE A 7 7.85 0.67 -0.14
CA ILE A 7 7.62 -0.36 0.87
C ILE A 7 8.71 -1.42 0.72
N SER A 8 9.41 -1.71 1.81
CA SER A 8 10.44 -2.75 1.79
C SER A 8 9.82 -4.15 1.73
N ALA A 9 10.38 -5.01 0.88
CA ALA A 9 10.04 -6.44 0.87
C ALA A 9 10.44 -7.17 2.16
N MET A 10 11.29 -6.56 3.00
CA MET A 10 11.59 -7.08 4.35
C MET A 10 10.45 -6.87 5.34
N GLN A 11 9.55 -5.91 5.08
CA GLN A 11 8.42 -5.59 5.95
C GLN A 11 7.14 -6.29 5.47
N TYR A 12 6.84 -6.16 4.18
CA TYR A 12 5.62 -6.71 3.60
C TYR A 12 5.93 -7.42 2.29
N ASP A 13 5.39 -8.62 2.11
CA ASP A 13 5.39 -9.29 0.82
C ASP A 13 4.35 -8.69 -0.14
N PHE A 14 4.50 -8.98 -1.44
CA PHE A 14 3.59 -8.47 -2.47
C PHE A 14 2.13 -8.90 -2.27
N HIS A 15 1.90 -10.12 -1.76
CA HIS A 15 0.54 -10.62 -1.50
C HIS A 15 -0.17 -9.81 -0.43
N THR A 16 0.56 -9.36 0.59
CA THR A 16 0.08 -8.46 1.64
C THR A 16 -0.35 -7.13 1.05
N LEU A 17 0.46 -6.58 0.13
CA LEU A 17 0.12 -5.34 -0.58
C LEU A 17 -1.16 -5.47 -1.40
N LEU A 18 -1.29 -6.54 -2.19
CA LEU A 18 -2.52 -6.81 -2.95
C LEU A 18 -3.75 -6.92 -2.03
N LYS A 19 -3.62 -7.62 -0.90
CA LYS A 19 -4.70 -7.78 0.06
C LYS A 19 -5.12 -6.45 0.69
N VAL A 20 -4.17 -5.60 1.06
CA VAL A 20 -4.49 -4.27 1.62
C VAL A 20 -5.13 -3.38 0.57
N SER A 21 -4.71 -3.47 -0.69
CA SER A 21 -5.34 -2.76 -1.81
C SER A 21 -6.81 -3.09 -1.93
N ASP A 22 -7.16 -4.38 -1.85
CA ASP A 22 -8.54 -4.85 -1.88
C ASP A 22 -9.35 -4.32 -0.69
N ILE A 23 -8.78 -4.36 0.51
CA ILE A 23 -9.44 -3.85 1.72
C ILE A 23 -9.68 -2.33 1.66
N CYS A 24 -8.76 -1.58 1.06
CA CYS A 24 -8.88 -0.14 0.87
C CYS A 24 -9.74 0.22 -0.36
N GLY A 25 -10.24 -0.76 -1.12
CA GLY A 25 -11.00 -0.51 -2.36
C GLY A 25 -10.17 0.13 -3.48
N LEU A 26 -8.85 -0.06 -3.46
CA LEU A 26 -7.89 0.55 -4.40
C LEU A 26 -7.45 -0.41 -5.52
N THR A 27 -8.02 -1.61 -5.57
CA THR A 27 -7.71 -2.61 -6.60
C THR A 27 -7.97 -2.05 -7.99
N GLY A 28 -6.93 -2.02 -8.83
CA GLY A 28 -7.00 -1.46 -10.18
C GLY A 28 -6.84 0.07 -10.27
N GLU A 29 -6.80 0.76 -9.13
CA GLU A 29 -6.52 2.21 -9.08
C GLU A 29 -5.03 2.51 -8.85
N ILE A 30 -4.37 1.71 -8.02
CA ILE A 30 -2.95 1.91 -7.68
C ILE A 30 -2.03 1.00 -8.49
N GLY A 31 -0.83 1.50 -8.80
CA GLY A 31 0.19 0.76 -9.55
C GLY A 31 1.30 0.24 -8.65
N PHE A 32 1.87 -0.91 -9.00
CA PHE A 32 3.00 -1.53 -8.30
C PHE A 32 4.20 -1.64 -9.23
N HIS A 33 5.37 -1.26 -8.75
CA HIS A 33 6.65 -1.44 -9.44
C HIS A 33 7.66 -2.06 -8.49
N ASP A 34 8.36 -3.10 -8.92
CA ASP A 34 9.47 -3.67 -8.15
C ASP A 34 10.64 -2.68 -8.07
N THR A 35 11.32 -2.66 -6.93
CA THR A 35 12.59 -1.98 -6.71
C THR A 35 13.61 -2.97 -6.17
N ASP A 36 14.88 -2.56 -6.08
CA ASP A 36 15.94 -3.42 -5.55
C ASP A 36 15.69 -3.90 -4.10
N THR A 37 14.91 -3.13 -3.33
CA THR A 37 14.68 -3.33 -1.89
C THR A 37 13.23 -3.66 -1.53
N GLY A 38 12.31 -3.63 -2.50
CA GLY A 38 10.89 -3.84 -2.28
C GLY A 38 10.02 -3.36 -3.43
N TYR A 39 9.05 -2.52 -3.11
CA TYR A 39 7.98 -2.12 -4.03
C TYR A 39 7.73 -0.62 -3.94
N LEU A 40 7.62 0.02 -5.11
CA LEU A 40 7.11 1.37 -5.26
C LEU A 40 5.62 1.31 -5.62
N VAL A 41 4.77 1.75 -4.69
CA VAL A 41 3.31 1.81 -4.87
C VAL A 41 2.93 3.21 -5.31
N SER A 42 2.22 3.34 -6.43
CA SER A 42 1.80 4.63 -7.00
C SER A 42 0.30 4.85 -6.81
N PHE A 43 -0.06 6.03 -6.31
CA PHE A 43 -1.43 6.44 -6.02
C PHE A 43 -1.87 7.55 -6.97
N PRO A 44 -3.05 7.43 -7.59
CA PRO A 44 -3.60 8.49 -8.42
C PRO A 44 -3.92 9.72 -7.56
N ASP A 45 -3.55 10.89 -8.08
CA ASP A 45 -3.72 12.21 -7.44
C ASP A 45 -4.51 13.17 -8.33
N ASP A 46 -5.37 12.65 -9.19
CA ASP A 46 -6.26 13.40 -10.07
C ASP A 46 -7.32 14.20 -9.28
N ASP A 47 -7.72 13.71 -8.11
CA ASP A 47 -8.67 14.36 -7.20
C ASP A 47 -8.03 15.02 -5.97
N GLY A 48 -6.70 15.07 -5.91
CA GLY A 48 -5.94 15.67 -4.79
C GLY A 48 -5.97 14.88 -3.48
N LYS A 49 -6.46 13.63 -3.48
CA LYS A 49 -6.58 12.79 -2.26
C LYS A 49 -5.52 11.70 -2.15
N ALA A 50 -4.46 11.73 -2.95
CA ALA A 50 -3.45 10.67 -2.91
C ALA A 50 -2.81 10.51 -1.52
N GLU A 51 -2.54 11.62 -0.82
CA GLU A 51 -1.99 11.59 0.55
C GLU A 51 -2.93 10.90 1.54
N GLN A 52 -4.26 11.11 1.40
CA GLN A 52 -5.26 10.44 2.23
C GLN A 52 -5.28 8.94 1.96
N ARG A 53 -5.27 8.53 0.67
CA ARG A 53 -5.20 7.11 0.28
C ARG A 53 -3.93 6.44 0.82
N MET A 54 -2.79 7.12 0.73
CA MET A 54 -1.51 6.62 1.26
C MET A 54 -1.54 6.45 2.77
N ALA A 55 -2.12 7.41 3.51
CA ALA A 55 -2.24 7.33 4.96
C ALA A 55 -3.15 6.15 5.38
N GLU A 56 -4.27 5.98 4.70
CA GLU A 56 -5.19 4.86 4.93
C GLU A 56 -4.53 3.51 4.62
N TYR A 57 -3.83 3.41 3.49
CA TYR A 57 -3.11 2.21 3.08
C TYR A 57 -2.04 1.79 4.10
N LYS A 58 -1.22 2.75 4.57
CA LYS A 58 -0.23 2.52 5.64
C LYS A 58 -0.87 2.05 6.94
N LYS A 59 -1.96 2.70 7.36
CA LYS A 59 -2.70 2.29 8.56
C LYS A 59 -3.18 0.85 8.42
N ARG A 60 -3.66 0.46 7.25
CA ARG A 60 -4.23 -0.85 7.03
C ARG A 60 -3.20 -1.97 6.96
N LEU A 61 -1.98 -1.69 6.49
CA LEU A 61 -0.84 -2.58 6.63
C LEU A 61 -0.54 -2.89 8.11
N VAL A 62 -0.47 -1.86 8.95
CA VAL A 62 -0.23 -2.00 10.39
C VAL A 62 -1.37 -2.73 11.10
N ASP A 63 -2.62 -2.43 10.76
CA ASP A 63 -3.78 -3.15 11.29
C ASP A 63 -3.72 -4.65 10.96
N LEU A 64 -3.29 -5.00 9.74
CA LEU A 64 -3.18 -6.38 9.31
C LEU A 64 -2.08 -7.12 10.07
N GLU A 65 -0.93 -6.48 10.32
CA GLU A 65 0.11 -7.02 11.20
C GLU A 65 -0.46 -7.29 12.60
N ASN A 66 -1.09 -6.29 13.22
CA ASN A 66 -1.61 -6.42 14.57
C ASN A 66 -2.67 -7.52 14.70
N ASN A 67 -3.47 -7.77 13.67
CA ASN A 67 -4.46 -8.84 13.65
C ASN A 67 -3.85 -10.26 13.48
N ILE A 68 -2.63 -10.36 12.96
CA ILE A 68 -1.90 -11.63 12.79
C ILE A 68 -1.04 -11.93 14.04
N TRP A 69 -0.37 -10.90 14.59
CA TRP A 69 0.60 -11.07 15.67
C TRP A 69 0.00 -11.03 17.09
N ASN A 70 -1.22 -10.49 17.30
CA ASN A 70 -1.91 -10.49 18.61
C ASN A 70 -2.96 -11.61 18.76
N ARG A 71 -2.73 -12.79 18.18
CA ARG A 71 -3.54 -13.98 18.43
C ARG A 71 -2.98 -14.86 19.54
#